data_AF-A0A0D0D8X2-F1
#
_entry.id   AF-A0A0D0D8X2-F1
#
_cell.length_a   1.000
_cell.length_b   1.000
_cell.length_c   1.000
_cell.angle_alpha   90.00
_cell.angle_beta   90.00
_cell.angle_gamma   90.00
#
_symmetry.space_group_name_H-M   'P 1'
#
loop_
_entity.id
_entity.type
_entity.pdbx_description
1 polymer ?
#
loop_
_entity_poly.entity_id
_entity_poly.type
_entity_poly.pdbx_seq_one_letter_code
_entity_poly.pdbx_strand_id
1 'polypeptide(L)'
;MSDQPAKRQYAFTVALTVYSTLKQSKGKSTTKWQEKPVKTKEMLFPLNENNYVEFLESVLEKHSQTKYRVSCKQRFSFKFTMPKTKSQCMSEAMDVDNESDYKEMVQKIYNTASDPSAATKFSVDMKHVEKLPSHHANDHSGDEGSSMCRNTNICT
;
A
#
# COMPACT_ATOMS: atom_id res chain seq x y z
N MET A 1 -26.87 -23.04 13.66
CA MET A 1 -26.09 -22.70 12.45
C MET A 1 -25.59 -21.29 12.67
N SER A 2 -24.32 -21.12 13.01
CA SER A 2 -23.76 -19.79 13.30
C SER A 2 -23.45 -19.10 11.98
N ASP A 3 -24.24 -18.09 11.65
CA ASP A 3 -24.00 -17.19 10.52
C ASP A 3 -22.76 -16.36 10.84
N GLN A 4 -21.60 -16.80 10.35
CA GLN A 4 -20.38 -16.02 10.43
C GLN A 4 -20.52 -14.89 9.39
N PRO A 5 -20.56 -13.60 9.78
CA PRO A 5 -20.74 -12.55 8.78
C PRO A 5 -19.57 -12.61 7.82
N ALA A 6 -19.86 -12.89 6.55
CA ALA A 6 -18.87 -12.91 5.49
C ALA A 6 -18.10 -11.58 5.55
N LYS A 7 -16.78 -11.65 5.78
CA LYS A 7 -15.92 -10.47 5.80
C LYS A 7 -16.11 -9.73 4.48
N ARG A 8 -16.69 -8.53 4.53
CA ARG A 8 -16.97 -7.73 3.33
C ARG A 8 -15.65 -7.46 2.61
N GLN A 9 -15.54 -7.97 1.37
CA GLN A 9 -14.42 -7.68 0.50
C GLN A 9 -14.69 -6.42 -0.29
N TYR A 10 -13.63 -5.67 -0.57
CA TYR A 10 -13.71 -4.43 -1.32
C TYR A 10 -12.85 -4.52 -2.57
N ALA A 11 -13.36 -3.98 -3.67
CA ALA A 11 -12.67 -3.92 -4.95
C ALA A 11 -11.87 -2.63 -5.08
N PHE A 12 -10.59 -2.80 -5.45
CA PHE A 12 -9.62 -1.73 -5.48
C PHE A 12 -8.78 -1.77 -6.73
N THR A 13 -8.44 -0.59 -7.25
CA THR A 13 -7.45 -0.42 -8.31
C THR A 13 -6.16 0.11 -7.71
N VAL A 14 -5.13 -0.71 -7.70
CA VAL A 14 -3.81 -0.33 -7.21
C VAL A 14 -2.94 0.07 -8.40
N ALA A 15 -2.36 1.26 -8.33
CA ALA A 15 -1.48 1.84 -9.34
C ALA A 15 -0.08 1.96 -8.75
N LEU A 16 0.89 1.26 -9.33
CA LEU A 16 2.30 1.31 -8.93
C LEU A 16 3.11 2.11 -9.95
N THR A 17 3.71 3.22 -9.51
CA THR A 17 4.61 4.03 -10.33
C THR A 17 6.02 3.46 -10.26
N VAL A 18 6.54 2.95 -11.38
CA VAL A 18 7.90 2.40 -11.47
C VAL A 18 8.83 3.43 -12.07
N TYR A 19 10.09 3.48 -11.60
CA TYR A 19 11.13 4.33 -12.17
C TYR A 19 12.16 3.49 -12.91
N SER A 20 12.81 4.07 -13.91
CA SER A 20 14.07 3.51 -14.40
C SER A 20 15.12 4.54 -14.69
N THR A 21 16.36 4.10 -14.51
CA THR A 21 17.53 4.81 -14.99
C THR A 21 17.66 4.68 -16.49
N LEU A 22 17.62 5.78 -17.23
CA LEU A 22 18.20 5.81 -18.57
C LEU A 22 19.71 5.94 -18.40
N LYS A 23 20.48 4.89 -18.75
CA LYS A 23 21.93 5.04 -18.90
C LYS A 23 22.17 5.80 -20.21
N GLN A 24 22.52 7.09 -20.12
CA GLN A 24 23.04 7.80 -21.30
C GLN A 24 24.45 7.29 -21.58
N SER A 25 24.68 6.82 -22.80
CA SER A 25 26.00 6.39 -23.27
C SER A 25 26.93 7.59 -23.40
N LYS A 26 28.06 7.49 -22.69
CA LYS A 26 29.34 8.18 -22.92
C LYS A 26 29.31 9.73 -22.96
N GLY A 27 29.44 10.32 -21.77
CA GLY A 27 29.91 11.70 -21.58
C GLY A 27 29.05 12.52 -20.61
N LYS A 28 29.60 12.83 -19.43
CA LYS A 28 29.00 13.57 -18.30
C LYS A 28 27.84 12.86 -17.59
N SER A 29 28.14 12.35 -16.39
CA SER A 29 27.21 11.64 -15.52
C SER A 29 26.23 12.61 -14.85
N THR A 30 25.08 12.83 -15.46
CA THR A 30 23.87 13.26 -14.75
C THR A 30 22.80 12.19 -14.96
N THR A 31 22.62 11.33 -13.96
CA THR A 31 21.54 10.33 -13.94
C THR A 31 20.20 11.05 -13.95
N LYS A 32 19.53 11.09 -15.10
CA LYS A 32 18.13 11.55 -15.17
C LYS A 32 17.21 10.35 -14.93
N TRP A 33 16.41 10.42 -13.86
CA TRP A 33 15.35 9.48 -13.60
C TRP A 33 14.17 9.81 -14.52
N GLN A 34 13.72 8.85 -15.32
CA GLN A 34 12.43 8.96 -16.01
C GLN A 34 11.38 8.13 -15.28
N GLU A 35 10.20 8.72 -15.15
CA GLU A 35 8.99 8.02 -14.78
C GLU A 35 8.68 6.99 -15.87
N LYS A 36 8.49 5.74 -15.45
CA LYS A 36 8.16 4.61 -16.30
C LYS A 36 6.66 4.31 -16.23
N PRO A 37 6.13 3.39 -17.05
CA PRO A 37 4.70 3.12 -17.09
C PRO A 37 4.14 2.76 -15.70
N VAL A 38 3.03 3.40 -15.35
CA VAL A 38 2.22 3.07 -14.19
C VAL A 38 1.60 1.69 -14.42
N LYS A 39 1.92 0.72 -13.56
CA LYS A 39 1.28 -0.60 -13.59
C LYS A 39 0.04 -0.54 -12.73
N THR A 40 -1.14 -0.74 -13.32
CA THR A 40 -2.40 -0.85 -12.58
C THR A 40 -2.80 -2.32 -12.43
N LYS A 41 -3.28 -2.70 -11.25
CA LYS A 41 -3.80 -4.03 -10.97
C LYS A 41 -5.01 -3.92 -10.07
N GLU A 42 -6.04 -4.71 -10.36
CA GLU A 42 -7.21 -4.79 -9.50
C GLU A 42 -7.01 -5.86 -8.43
N MET A 43 -7.49 -5.59 -7.21
CA MET A 43 -7.50 -6.55 -6.12
C MET A 43 -8.79 -6.48 -5.31
N LEU A 44 -9.18 -7.64 -4.77
CA LEU A 44 -10.19 -7.76 -3.74
C LEU A 44 -9.47 -7.97 -2.42
N PHE A 45 -9.79 -7.17 -1.42
CA PHE A 45 -9.20 -7.29 -0.09
C PHE A 45 -10.24 -7.01 1.00
N PRO A 46 -10.29 -7.83 2.07
CA PRO A 46 -11.15 -7.56 3.22
C PRO A 46 -10.49 -6.49 4.10
N LEU A 47 -10.75 -5.20 3.84
CA LEU A 47 -10.23 -4.12 4.68
C LEU A 47 -10.74 -4.23 6.12
N ASN A 48 -9.87 -3.88 7.07
CA ASN A 48 -10.15 -3.76 8.49
C ASN A 48 -9.25 -2.68 9.09
N GLU A 49 -9.62 -2.08 10.22
CA GLU A 49 -8.78 -1.08 10.89
C GLU A 49 -7.44 -1.64 11.41
N ASN A 50 -7.33 -2.96 11.58
CA ASN A 50 -6.18 -3.62 12.19
C ASN A 50 -5.30 -4.40 11.20
N ASN A 51 -5.59 -4.36 9.89
CA ASN A 51 -4.85 -5.14 8.89
C ASN A 51 -4.01 -4.30 7.93
N TYR A 52 -3.47 -3.18 8.44
CA TYR A 52 -2.65 -2.26 7.66
C TYR A 52 -1.43 -2.94 7.02
N VAL A 53 -0.67 -3.71 7.80
CA VAL A 53 0.54 -4.41 7.30
C VAL A 53 0.15 -5.45 6.25
N GLU A 54 -0.88 -6.26 6.53
CA GLU A 54 -1.38 -7.29 5.60
C GLU A 54 -1.86 -6.66 4.28
N PHE A 55 -2.51 -5.49 4.34
CA PHE A 55 -2.91 -4.73 3.17
C PHE A 55 -1.70 -4.31 2.33
N LEU A 56 -0.68 -3.72 2.94
CA LEU A 56 0.54 -3.30 2.25
C LEU A 56 1.29 -4.48 1.63
N GLU A 57 1.39 -5.61 2.33
CA GLU A 57 2.00 -6.85 1.79
C GLU A 57 1.23 -7.37 0.58
N SER A 58 -0.11 -7.41 0.68
CA SER A 58 -0.97 -7.88 -0.42
C SER A 58 -0.85 -6.99 -1.66
N VAL A 59 -0.70 -5.68 -1.49
CA VAL A 59 -0.42 -4.73 -2.57
C VAL A 59 0.88 -5.11 -3.30
N LEU A 60 1.96 -5.38 -2.58
CA LEU A 60 3.23 -5.79 -3.19
C LEU A 60 3.11 -7.14 -3.90
N GLU A 61 2.44 -8.11 -3.28
CA GLU A 61 2.22 -9.44 -3.86
C GLU A 61 1.45 -9.36 -5.19
N LYS A 62 0.39 -8.56 -5.26
CA LYS A 62 -0.42 -8.36 -6.49
C LYS A 62 0.39 -7.80 -7.66
N HIS A 63 1.45 -7.05 -7.36
CA HIS A 63 2.40 -6.50 -8.33
C HIS A 63 3.67 -7.35 -8.51
N SER A 64 3.72 -8.54 -7.89
CA SER A 64 4.88 -9.44 -7.90
C SER A 64 6.15 -8.77 -7.36
N GLN A 65 6.00 -7.88 -6.37
CA GLN A 65 7.07 -7.17 -5.69
C GLN A 65 7.45 -7.84 -4.35
N THR A 66 7.39 -9.17 -4.31
CA THR A 66 7.62 -10.01 -3.12
C THR A 66 9.05 -9.94 -2.57
N LYS A 67 9.97 -9.30 -3.30
CA LYS A 67 11.34 -9.05 -2.84
C LYS A 67 11.41 -8.03 -1.71
N TYR A 68 10.42 -7.14 -1.56
CA TYR A 68 10.37 -6.17 -0.47
C TYR A 68 9.54 -6.70 0.67
N ARG A 69 9.96 -6.40 1.90
CA ARG A 69 9.28 -6.85 3.10
C ARG A 69 8.68 -5.65 3.83
N VAL A 70 7.42 -5.77 4.24
CA VAL A 70 6.72 -4.78 5.05
C VAL A 70 6.66 -5.29 6.48
N SER A 71 6.80 -4.38 7.44
CA SER A 71 6.61 -4.68 8.86
C SER A 71 6.01 -3.48 9.57
N CYS A 72 5.67 -3.61 10.86
CA CYS A 72 5.18 -2.47 11.62
C CYS A 72 6.18 -1.30 11.68
N LYS A 73 7.49 -1.59 11.61
CA LYS A 73 8.55 -0.58 11.66
C LYS A 73 8.96 -0.07 10.26
N GLN A 74 8.64 -0.81 9.21
CA GLN A 74 9.09 -0.54 7.85
C GLN A 74 7.89 -0.65 6.90
N ARG A 75 7.31 0.49 6.60
CA ARG A 75 6.09 0.65 5.78
C ARG A 75 6.36 1.64 4.66
N PHE A 76 5.53 1.60 3.64
CA PHE A 76 5.55 2.59 2.56
C PHE A 76 4.26 3.41 2.59
N SER A 77 4.39 4.68 2.24
CA SER A 77 3.26 5.56 2.05
C SER A 77 2.61 5.39 0.69
N PHE A 78 1.32 5.68 0.63
CA PHE A 78 0.55 5.65 -0.62
C PHE A 78 -0.57 6.68 -0.60
N LYS A 79 -1.06 7.01 -1.79
CA LYS A 79 -2.18 7.93 -1.98
C LYS A 79 -3.45 7.16 -2.23
N PHE A 80 -4.49 7.46 -1.47
CA PHE A 80 -5.83 6.95 -1.63
C PHE A 80 -6.70 7.97 -2.35
N THR A 81 -7.52 7.53 -3.31
CA THR A 81 -8.47 8.42 -3.99
C THR A 81 -9.81 7.71 -4.12
N MET A 82 -10.83 8.31 -3.52
CA MET A 82 -12.20 7.82 -3.62
C MET A 82 -12.73 7.96 -5.05
N PRO A 83 -13.56 7.01 -5.50
CA PRO A 83 -14.25 7.16 -6.78
C PRO A 83 -15.16 8.39 -6.74
N LYS A 84 -15.16 9.17 -7.84
CA LYS A 84 -16.05 10.31 -7.99
C LYS A 84 -17.48 9.80 -8.09
N THR A 85 -18.27 9.98 -7.03
CA THR A 85 -19.73 9.83 -7.15
C THR A 85 -20.29 11.04 -7.88
N LYS A 86 -21.40 10.88 -8.61
CA LYS A 86 -22.01 11.94 -9.45
C LYS A 86 -22.36 13.24 -8.68
N SER A 87 -22.33 13.21 -7.34
CA SER A 87 -22.60 14.34 -6.47
C SER A 87 -21.35 15.00 -5.85
N GLN A 88 -20.13 14.44 -6.04
CA GLN A 88 -18.90 15.03 -5.48
C GLN A 88 -18.05 15.70 -6.57
N CYS A 89 -17.86 17.00 -6.42
CA CYS A 89 -17.10 17.87 -7.35
C CYS A 89 -15.58 17.60 -7.30
N MET A 90 -15.05 17.09 -6.18
CA MET A 90 -13.62 16.81 -6.00
C MET A 90 -13.42 15.50 -5.23
N SER A 91 -12.90 14.47 -5.90
CA SER A 91 -12.26 13.36 -5.20
C SER A 91 -10.88 13.83 -4.76
N GLU A 92 -10.79 14.31 -3.52
CA GLU A 92 -9.50 14.65 -2.94
C GLU A 92 -8.73 13.36 -2.63
N ALA A 93 -7.45 13.33 -3.03
CA ALA A 93 -6.56 12.26 -2.68
C ALA A 93 -6.07 12.45 -1.25
N MET A 94 -6.10 11.37 -0.46
CA MET A 94 -5.57 11.33 0.90
C MET A 94 -4.21 10.65 0.89
N ASP A 95 -3.22 11.25 1.52
CA ASP A 95 -1.93 10.60 1.81
C ASP A 95 -2.09 9.69 3.03
N VAL A 96 -1.60 8.45 2.93
CA VAL A 96 -1.69 7.45 3.98
C VAL A 96 -0.29 6.97 4.32
N ASP A 97 0.24 7.51 5.42
CA ASP A 97 1.63 7.32 5.84
C ASP A 97 1.74 6.49 7.13
N ASN A 98 0.66 6.42 7.92
CA ASN A 98 0.64 5.75 9.21
C ASN A 98 -0.67 4.97 9.48
N GLU A 99 -0.75 4.31 10.64
CA GLU A 99 -1.92 3.52 11.06
C GLU A 99 -3.17 4.36 11.31
N SER A 100 -3.03 5.58 11.82
CA SER A 100 -4.16 6.47 12.06
C SER A 100 -4.79 6.90 10.73
N ASP A 101 -3.96 7.30 9.76
CA ASP A 101 -4.42 7.64 8.40
C ASP A 101 -5.11 6.44 7.75
N TYR A 102 -4.56 5.24 7.95
CA TYR A 102 -5.13 4.00 7.42
C TYR A 102 -6.52 3.73 8.01
N LYS A 103 -6.70 3.91 9.32
CA LYS A 103 -8.01 3.76 9.98
C LYS A 103 -9.01 4.78 9.46
N GLU A 104 -8.61 6.04 9.32
CA GLU A 104 -9.48 7.07 8.76
C GLU A 104 -9.89 6.73 7.32
N MET A 105 -8.96 6.24 6.50
CA MET A 105 -9.24 5.79 5.14
C MET A 105 -10.21 4.60 5.13
N VAL A 106 -10.02 3.59 5.99
CA VAL A 106 -10.92 2.46 6.15
C VAL A 106 -12.33 2.91 6.55
N GLN A 107 -12.44 3.83 7.51
CA GLN A 107 -13.72 4.43 7.92
C GLN A 107 -14.37 5.22 6.78
N LYS A 108 -13.59 5.98 6.02
CA LYS A 108 -14.08 6.73 4.85
C LYS A 108 -14.65 5.80 3.79
N ILE A 109 -14.00 4.66 3.57
CA ILE A 109 -14.52 3.60 2.69
C ILE A 109 -15.82 3.03 3.27
N TYR A 110 -15.88 2.65 4.55
CA TYR A 110 -17.11 2.12 5.15
C TYR A 110 -18.30 3.09 5.06
N ASN A 111 -18.05 4.38 5.31
CA ASN A 111 -19.08 5.41 5.33
C ASN A 111 -19.56 5.81 3.92
N THR A 112 -18.70 5.65 2.91
CA THR A 112 -18.98 6.11 1.54
C THR A 112 -19.27 4.97 0.56
N ALA A 113 -18.93 3.72 0.91
CA ALA A 113 -19.17 2.53 0.07
C ALA A 113 -20.65 2.10 0.05
N SER A 114 -21.56 3.06 -0.11
CA SER A 114 -22.95 2.80 -0.51
C SER A 114 -23.00 2.07 -1.86
N ASP A 115 -22.02 2.33 -2.73
CA ASP A 115 -21.81 1.60 -3.98
C ASP A 115 -20.48 0.83 -3.97
N PRO A 116 -20.50 -0.49 -3.73
CA PRO A 116 -19.30 -1.33 -3.79
C PRO A 116 -18.74 -1.48 -5.21
N SER A 117 -19.46 -1.00 -6.23
CA SER A 117 -19.05 -1.06 -7.64
C SER A 117 -18.09 0.05 -8.05
N ALA A 118 -17.93 1.10 -7.24
CA ALA A 118 -17.04 2.21 -7.55
C ALA A 118 -15.63 1.88 -7.04
N ALA A 119 -14.73 1.49 -7.94
CA ALA A 119 -13.39 1.04 -7.58
C ALA A 119 -12.57 2.19 -6.97
N THR A 120 -12.14 2.01 -5.72
CA THR A 120 -11.26 2.96 -5.06
C THR A 120 -9.83 2.80 -5.58
N LYS A 121 -9.15 3.92 -5.85
CA LYS A 121 -7.80 3.91 -6.40
C LYS A 121 -6.76 4.12 -5.30
N PHE A 122 -5.75 3.26 -5.29
CA PHE A 122 -4.53 3.43 -4.50
C PHE A 122 -3.36 3.71 -5.44
N SER A 123 -2.53 4.70 -5.12
CA SER A 123 -1.34 5.05 -5.89
C SER A 123 -0.11 4.90 -5.01
N VAL A 124 0.79 4.01 -5.41
CA VAL A 124 2.00 3.64 -4.68
C VAL A 124 3.21 4.10 -5.48
N ASP A 125 4.11 4.81 -4.82
CA ASP A 125 5.37 5.24 -5.41
C ASP A 125 6.48 4.25 -5.07
N MET A 126 7.12 3.68 -6.09
CA MET A 126 8.19 2.70 -5.89
C MET A 126 9.42 3.27 -5.19
N LYS A 127 9.66 4.59 -5.21
CA LYS A 127 10.74 5.22 -4.44
C LYS A 127 10.55 5.08 -2.94
N HIS A 128 9.31 4.96 -2.46
CA HIS A 128 9.03 4.68 -1.05
C HIS A 128 9.20 3.19 -0.76
N VAL A 129 8.75 2.33 -1.67
CA VAL A 129 8.91 0.88 -1.56
C VAL A 129 10.38 0.46 -1.59
N GLU A 130 11.22 1.11 -2.41
CA GLU A 130 12.66 0.82 -2.53
C GLU A 130 13.46 1.11 -1.25
N LYS A 131 12.91 1.89 -0.31
CA LYS A 131 13.51 2.13 1.00
C LYS A 131 13.27 0.98 1.98
N LEU A 132 12.40 0.02 1.64
CA LEU A 132 12.13 -1.15 2.46
C LEU A 132 13.28 -2.15 2.40
N PRO A 133 13.48 -2.96 3.45
CA PRO A 133 14.39 -4.09 3.38
C PRO A 133 14.00 -5.01 2.21
N SER A 134 15.02 -5.40 1.45
CA SER A 134 14.91 -6.42 0.40
C SER A 134 15.33 -7.77 0.97
N HIS A 135 14.74 -8.86 0.47
CA HIS A 135 15.18 -10.23 0.76
C HIS A 135 16.64 -10.52 0.36
N HIS A 136 17.29 -9.60 -0.37
CA HIS A 136 18.71 -9.70 -0.72
C HIS A 136 19.57 -8.80 0.20
N ALA A 137 19.96 -9.35 1.33
CA ALA A 137 21.16 -9.01 2.10
C ALA A 137 21.56 -10.29 2.84
N ASN A 138 22.43 -11.11 2.23
CA ASN A 138 23.84 -11.17 2.57
C ASN A 138 24.06 -11.31 4.09
N ASP A 139 24.48 -12.51 4.49
CA ASP A 139 25.11 -12.85 5.77
C ASP A 139 25.90 -11.67 6.37
N HIS A 140 25.30 -10.96 7.32
CA HIS A 140 26.02 -10.54 8.50
C HIS A 140 25.05 -10.44 9.67
N SER A 141 25.30 -11.33 10.62
CA SER A 141 24.60 -11.58 11.88
C SER A 141 24.40 -10.34 12.72
N GLY A 142 23.27 -10.27 13.45
CA GLY A 142 23.20 -9.44 14.64
C GLY A 142 21.79 -9.05 15.05
N ASP A 143 21.21 -9.89 15.90
CA ASP A 143 20.23 -9.57 16.93
C ASP A 143 18.74 -9.85 16.64
N GLU A 144 18.26 -10.79 17.46
CA GLU A 144 16.93 -11.34 17.51
C GLU A 144 15.93 -10.32 18.06
N GLY A 145 14.82 -10.15 17.36
CA GLY A 145 13.67 -9.41 17.85
C GLY A 145 12.40 -9.94 17.24
N SER A 146 12.16 -11.25 17.42
CA SER A 146 10.87 -11.88 17.12
C SER A 146 9.81 -11.31 18.08
N SER A 147 9.27 -10.14 17.75
CA SER A 147 8.10 -9.59 18.41
C SER A 147 6.88 -9.99 17.60
N MET A 148 6.22 -11.07 18.03
CA MET A 148 4.85 -11.39 17.65
C MET A 148 3.99 -10.13 17.80
N CYS A 149 3.44 -9.63 16.69
CA CYS A 149 2.40 -8.61 16.73
C CYS A 149 1.06 -9.27 17.10
N ARG A 150 0.94 -9.82 18.31
CA ARG A 150 -0.35 -10.21 18.90
C ARG A 150 -0.33 -10.03 20.42
N ASN A 151 -0.90 -8.90 20.82
CA ASN A 151 -1.96 -8.74 21.82
C ASN A 151 -1.68 -7.68 22.88
N THR A 152 -2.60 -6.70 22.92
CA THR A 152 -3.03 -5.93 24.09
C THR A 152 -1.93 -5.29 24.94
N ASN A 153 -1.63 -4.02 24.67
CA ASN A 153 -1.89 -2.95 25.64
C ASN A 153 -1.63 -1.57 25.02
N ILE A 154 -2.71 -0.80 24.95
CA ILE A 154 -2.82 0.65 25.21
C ILE A 154 -1.51 1.44 25.03
N CYS A 155 -1.43 2.19 23.93
CA CYS A 155 -0.54 3.34 23.84
C CYS A 155 -1.26 4.53 24.47
N THR A 156 -0.91 4.86 25.71
CA THR A 156 -1.13 6.17 26.33
C THR A 156 0.20 6.88 26.45
#